data_AF-A0AAW9DUV4-F1
#
_entry.id   AF-A0AAW9DUV4-F1
#
_cell.length_a   1.000
_cell.length_b   1.000
_cell.length_c   1.000
_cell.angle_alpha   90.00
_cell.angle_beta   90.00
_cell.angle_gamma   90.00
#
_symmetry.space_group_name_H-M   'P 1'
#
loop_
_entity.id
_entity.type
_entity.pdbx_description
1 polymer ?
#
loop_
_entity_poly.entity_id
_entity_poly.type
_entity_poly.pdbx_seq_one_letter_code
_entity_poly.pdbx_strand_id
1 'polypeptide(L)'
;MLAERIWPSLQSIDSSSGALGSAVSRTLDDLIPILIAAPAKPTARGKWLSRLFEAVQEDGVDFLSPLEERWGEIAQYPKLMEEYVDLLVGTVRLAWADHATFSYVSGTSICLSCLLELGRYEELQELLAIRRIKFWPWHRFGADALVRQGLWEGAIAYAEAARDQTNSNFSDPSIDRFCETVLIKNGRSDEAYRRYGLKTARGTTNLAVYRSLLRQYPDRDRRQMLLDLIDARGDKPKWFAAAKDAGFFDIALECASMSGADPSTLVRAARDFQKKEPKFAAMVAWFALSSLLSGGGYDPVPADAADAVTYLWAAALEIRALGWGGVT
;
A
#
# COMPACT_ATOMS: atom_id res chain seq x y z
N MET A 1 0.92 19.52 22.40
CA MET A 1 1.44 18.27 21.79
C MET A 1 1.94 18.57 20.38
N LEU A 2 2.79 17.72 19.77
CA LEU A 2 3.29 17.95 18.41
C LEU A 2 2.15 18.07 17.37
N ALA A 3 1.14 17.20 17.48
CA ALA A 3 0.01 17.16 16.55
C ALA A 3 -0.74 18.50 16.42
N GLU A 4 -0.95 19.22 17.53
CA GLU A 4 -1.65 20.51 17.53
C GLU A 4 -0.90 21.62 16.77
N ARG A 5 0.41 21.42 16.52
CA ARG A 5 1.27 22.40 15.85
C ARG A 5 1.46 22.12 14.37
N ILE A 6 0.98 20.98 13.87
CA ILE A 6 1.19 20.57 12.47
C ILE A 6 0.59 21.60 11.53
N TRP A 7 -0.72 21.81 11.59
CA TRP A 7 -1.39 22.72 10.66
C TRP A 7 -0.90 24.17 10.78
N PRO A 8 -0.83 24.81 11.98
CA PRO A 8 -0.34 26.18 12.10
C PRO A 8 1.09 26.40 11.56
N SER A 9 1.94 25.39 11.62
CA SER A 9 3.33 25.48 11.13
C SER A 9 3.46 25.27 9.63
N LEU A 10 2.46 24.62 8.99
CA LEU A 10 2.52 24.19 7.60
C LEU A 10 1.54 24.92 6.68
N GLN A 11 0.53 25.61 7.23
CA GLN A 11 -0.53 26.27 6.46
C GLN A 11 -0.04 27.28 5.41
N SER A 12 1.17 27.83 5.56
CA SER A 12 1.79 28.76 4.62
C SER A 12 2.63 28.10 3.53
N ILE A 13 2.77 26.77 3.56
CA ILE A 13 3.58 25.98 2.63
C ILE A 13 2.67 25.34 1.59
N ASP A 14 3.07 25.42 0.31
CA ASP A 14 2.35 24.73 -0.75
C ASP A 14 2.44 23.20 -0.59
N SER A 15 1.29 22.58 -0.37
CA SER A 15 1.14 21.13 -0.18
C SER A 15 0.67 20.40 -1.44
N SER A 16 0.50 21.09 -2.57
CA SER A 16 -0.05 20.56 -3.82
C SER A 16 0.70 19.35 -4.39
N SER A 17 2.01 19.25 -4.13
CA SER A 17 2.84 18.11 -4.56
C SER A 17 2.54 16.80 -3.83
N GLY A 18 1.78 16.83 -2.73
CA GLY A 18 1.50 15.66 -1.88
C GLY A 18 2.70 15.16 -1.06
N ALA A 19 3.90 15.69 -1.28
CA ALA A 19 5.11 15.33 -0.54
C ALA A 19 4.98 15.70 0.95
N LEU A 20 4.42 16.88 1.22
CA LEU A 20 4.19 17.35 2.59
C LEU A 20 3.15 16.48 3.31
N GLY A 21 2.01 16.20 2.67
CA GLY A 21 1.00 15.30 3.23
C GLY A 21 1.55 13.90 3.51
N SER A 22 2.39 13.37 2.63
CA SER A 22 3.07 12.08 2.85
C SER A 22 4.03 12.10 4.05
N ALA A 23 4.72 13.22 4.28
CA ALA A 23 5.61 13.37 5.43
C ALA A 23 4.83 13.53 6.75
N VAL A 24 3.73 14.30 6.73
CA VAL A 24 2.83 14.46 7.88
C VAL A 24 2.18 13.13 8.25
N SER A 25 1.64 12.39 7.27
CA SER A 25 1.06 11.07 7.50
C SER A 25 2.05 10.11 8.17
N ARG A 26 3.29 10.01 7.68
CA ARG A 26 4.34 9.20 8.33
C ARG A 26 4.65 9.66 9.76
N THR A 27 4.68 10.97 9.99
CA THR A 27 4.92 11.53 11.33
C THR A 27 3.79 11.15 12.29
N LEU A 28 2.54 11.18 11.82
CA LEU A 28 1.38 10.79 12.61
C LEU A 28 1.35 9.28 12.88
N ASP A 29 1.77 8.45 11.92
CA ASP A 29 1.89 6.99 12.08
C ASP A 29 2.81 6.63 13.27
N ASP A 30 3.89 7.40 13.47
CA ASP A 30 4.80 7.21 14.61
C ASP A 30 4.29 7.87 15.91
N LEU A 31 3.64 9.04 15.80
CA LEU A 31 3.19 9.82 16.96
C LEU A 31 1.96 9.22 17.65
N ILE A 32 0.97 8.75 16.89
CA ILE A 32 -0.31 8.28 17.43
C ILE A 32 -0.12 7.10 18.40
N PRO A 33 0.67 6.05 18.10
CA PRO A 33 0.95 4.99 19.06
C PRO A 33 1.54 5.49 20.37
N ILE A 34 2.40 6.52 20.34
CA ILE A 34 2.96 7.15 21.54
C ILE A 34 1.87 7.85 22.35
N LEU A 35 0.95 8.57 21.69
CA LEU A 35 -0.19 9.22 22.35
C LEU A 35 -1.11 8.19 23.03
N ILE A 36 -1.39 7.08 22.33
CA ILE A 36 -2.20 5.98 22.84
C ILE A 36 -1.50 5.27 24.00
N ALA A 37 -0.18 5.09 23.98
CA ALA A 37 0.54 4.39 25.04
C ALA A 37 0.86 5.27 26.27
N ALA A 38 0.94 6.59 26.10
CA ALA A 38 1.36 7.51 27.16
C ALA A 38 0.42 7.39 28.38
N PRO A 39 0.92 7.23 29.62
CA PRO A 39 0.06 7.20 30.81
C PRO A 39 -0.41 8.61 31.16
N ALA A 40 -1.71 8.79 31.38
CA ALA A 40 -2.28 10.07 31.83
C ALA A 40 -3.55 9.85 32.64
N LYS A 41 -3.76 10.64 33.69
CA LYS A 41 -5.04 10.66 34.41
C LYS A 41 -6.17 11.16 33.49
N PRO A 42 -7.45 10.77 33.72
CA PRO A 42 -8.57 11.20 32.88
C PRO A 42 -8.65 12.72 32.66
N THR A 43 -8.37 13.51 33.69
CA THR A 43 -8.38 14.99 33.59
C THR A 43 -7.28 15.56 32.70
N ALA A 44 -6.08 14.98 32.72
CA ALA A 44 -5.00 15.38 31.83
C ALA A 44 -5.28 14.93 30.41
N ARG A 45 -5.82 13.72 30.24
CA ARG A 45 -6.23 13.17 28.94
C ARG A 45 -7.31 14.02 28.29
N GLY A 46 -8.35 14.40 29.03
CA GLY A 46 -9.42 15.28 28.54
C GLY A 46 -8.86 16.59 28.01
N LYS A 47 -7.93 17.24 28.74
CA LYS A 47 -7.25 18.46 28.26
C LYS A 47 -6.44 18.26 26.98
N TRP A 48 -5.86 17.07 26.77
CA TRP A 48 -5.19 16.75 25.51
C TRP A 48 -6.20 16.64 24.37
N LEU A 49 -7.27 15.89 24.57
CA LEU A 49 -8.33 15.71 23.58
C LEU A 49 -8.96 17.06 23.19
N SER A 50 -9.24 17.95 24.15
CA SER A 50 -9.81 19.27 23.84
C SER A 50 -8.90 20.08 22.91
N ARG A 51 -7.59 20.13 23.19
CA ARG A 51 -6.61 20.83 22.34
C ARG A 51 -6.42 20.18 20.98
N LEU A 52 -6.44 18.85 20.92
CA LEU A 52 -6.38 18.12 19.66
C LEU A 52 -7.65 18.36 18.83
N PHE A 53 -8.80 18.51 19.50
CA PHE A 53 -10.07 18.72 18.83
C PHE A 53 -10.08 20.10 18.19
N GLU A 54 -9.67 21.14 18.92
CA GLU A 54 -9.43 22.47 18.36
C GLU A 54 -8.51 22.41 17.14
N ALA A 55 -7.39 21.68 17.22
CA ALA A 55 -6.47 21.55 16.09
C ALA A 55 -7.08 20.85 14.87
N VAL A 56 -7.93 19.84 15.09
CA VAL A 56 -8.70 19.17 14.01
C VAL A 56 -9.69 20.14 13.38
N GLN A 57 -10.39 20.94 14.18
CA GLN A 57 -11.35 21.92 13.66
C GLN A 57 -10.67 23.05 12.86
N GLU A 58 -9.43 23.38 13.20
CA GLU A 58 -8.63 24.39 12.50
C GLU A 58 -7.93 23.85 11.25
N ASP A 59 -7.82 22.54 11.08
CA ASP A 59 -7.11 21.91 9.97
C ASP A 59 -7.81 22.16 8.63
N GLY A 60 -7.17 22.96 7.77
CA GLY A 60 -7.74 23.34 6.49
C GLY A 60 -7.59 22.31 5.37
N VAL A 61 -6.82 21.23 5.60
CA VAL A 61 -6.47 20.24 4.54
C VAL A 61 -6.56 18.78 5.01
N ASP A 62 -7.20 18.52 6.14
CA ASP A 62 -7.40 17.18 6.74
C ASP A 62 -6.08 16.41 7.01
N PHE A 63 -4.97 17.11 7.29
CA PHE A 63 -3.72 16.47 7.70
C PHE A 63 -3.86 15.62 8.98
N LEU A 64 -4.75 16.01 9.89
CA LEU A 64 -5.01 15.34 11.16
C LEU A 64 -6.06 14.23 11.05
N SER A 65 -6.53 13.88 9.85
CA SER A 65 -7.46 12.77 9.65
C SER A 65 -7.03 11.44 10.32
N PRO A 66 -5.75 11.01 10.27
CA PRO A 66 -5.31 9.80 11.00
C PRO A 66 -5.52 9.87 12.51
N LEU A 67 -5.48 11.07 13.09
CA LEU A 67 -5.71 11.30 14.52
C LEU A 67 -7.20 11.17 14.86
N GLU A 68 -8.08 11.69 14.00
CA GLU A 68 -9.53 11.49 14.13
C GLU A 68 -9.91 10.01 14.05
N GLU A 69 -9.30 9.26 13.12
CA GLU A 69 -9.60 7.85 12.94
C GLU A 69 -9.27 6.98 14.16
N ARG A 70 -8.30 7.41 14.98
CA ARG A 70 -7.82 6.70 16.17
C ARG A 70 -8.28 7.35 17.48
N TRP A 71 -9.25 8.27 17.42
CA TRP A 71 -9.65 9.09 18.56
C TRP A 71 -10.10 8.29 19.78
N GLY A 72 -10.92 7.26 19.59
CA GLY A 72 -11.39 6.42 20.70
C GLY A 72 -10.23 5.78 21.45
N GLU A 73 -9.22 5.27 20.73
CA GLU A 73 -8.03 4.64 21.31
C GLU A 73 -7.17 5.67 22.05
N ILE A 74 -7.04 6.88 21.49
CA ILE A 74 -6.32 7.99 22.12
C ILE A 74 -7.04 8.42 23.42
N ALA A 75 -8.37 8.42 23.42
CA ALA A 75 -9.17 8.86 24.56
C ALA A 75 -9.04 7.93 25.78
N GLN A 76 -8.90 6.62 25.56
CA GLN A 76 -8.75 5.52 26.56
C GLN A 76 -9.89 5.35 27.58
N TYR A 77 -10.53 6.44 27.99
CA TYR A 77 -11.54 6.45 29.05
C TYR A 77 -12.94 6.53 28.43
N PRO A 78 -13.85 5.58 28.73
CA PRO A 78 -15.20 5.57 28.16
C PRO A 78 -15.93 6.90 28.31
N LYS A 79 -15.85 7.53 29.49
CA LYS A 79 -16.47 8.84 29.75
C LYS A 79 -16.01 9.93 28.76
N LEU A 80 -14.73 9.96 28.41
CA LEU A 80 -14.23 10.94 27.44
C LEU A 80 -14.73 10.63 26.04
N MET A 81 -14.83 9.36 25.67
CA MET A 81 -15.39 8.96 24.37
C MET A 81 -16.88 9.34 24.27
N GLU A 82 -17.64 9.12 25.34
CA GLU A 82 -19.06 9.50 25.44
C GLU A 82 -19.27 11.00 25.22
N GLU A 83 -18.43 11.85 25.84
CA GLU A 83 -18.48 13.30 25.65
C GLU A 83 -18.36 13.71 24.16
N TYR A 84 -17.50 13.04 23.39
CA TYR A 84 -17.36 13.31 21.95
C TYR A 84 -18.47 12.68 21.10
N VAL A 85 -19.01 11.52 21.49
CA VAL A 85 -20.18 10.95 20.81
C VAL A 85 -21.37 11.88 20.97
N ASP A 86 -21.67 12.32 22.20
CA ASP A 86 -22.78 13.21 22.51
C ASP A 86 -22.66 14.56 21.78
N LEU A 87 -21.43 15.05 21.62
CA LEU A 87 -21.13 16.28 20.87
C LEU A 87 -21.41 16.15 19.36
N LEU A 88 -21.09 15.01 18.75
CA LEU A 88 -20.97 14.89 17.29
C LEU A 88 -22.10 14.09 16.64
N VAL A 89 -22.64 13.07 17.32
CA VAL A 89 -23.54 12.08 16.70
C VAL A 89 -24.81 12.73 16.12
N GLY A 90 -25.37 13.72 16.80
CA GLY A 90 -26.57 14.44 16.34
C GLY A 90 -26.32 15.20 15.05
N THR A 91 -25.21 15.93 14.98
CA THR A 91 -24.81 16.70 13.80
C THR A 91 -24.48 15.79 12.61
N VAL A 92 -23.74 14.70 12.83
CA VAL A 92 -23.43 13.71 11.79
C VAL A 92 -24.72 13.09 11.25
N ARG A 93 -25.63 12.70 12.15
CA ARG A 93 -26.94 12.12 11.79
C ARG A 93 -27.77 13.07 10.92
N LEU A 94 -27.87 14.34 11.32
CA LEU A 94 -28.58 15.38 10.57
C LEU A 94 -27.98 15.60 9.18
N ALA A 95 -26.65 15.75 9.10
CA ALA A 95 -25.94 15.99 7.86
C ALA A 95 -26.07 14.83 6.86
N TRP A 96 -26.09 13.58 7.35
CA TRP A 96 -26.23 12.41 6.47
C TRP A 96 -27.67 12.11 6.06
N ALA A 97 -28.65 12.54 6.85
CA ALA A 97 -30.07 12.42 6.53
C ALA A 97 -30.50 13.39 5.41
N ASP A 98 -29.80 14.50 5.22
CA ASP A 98 -29.97 15.33 4.02
C ASP A 98 -29.35 14.63 2.81
N HIS A 99 -30.22 14.06 1.96
CA HIS A 99 -29.81 13.40 0.72
C HIS A 99 -29.83 14.33 -0.49
N ALA A 100 -30.26 15.58 -0.33
CA ALA A 100 -30.28 16.57 -1.39
C ALA A 100 -28.96 17.36 -1.45
N THR A 101 -28.34 17.64 -0.30
CA THR A 101 -27.11 18.42 -0.20
C THR A 101 -25.96 17.57 0.33
N PHE A 102 -24.78 17.69 -0.28
CA PHE A 102 -23.58 17.14 0.34
C PHE A 102 -23.16 18.04 1.51
N SER A 103 -23.06 17.48 2.71
CA SER A 103 -22.52 18.16 3.88
C SER A 103 -21.38 17.35 4.50
N TYR A 104 -20.24 18.02 4.69
CA TYR A 104 -19.11 17.49 5.44
C TYR A 104 -19.19 17.97 6.89
N VAL A 105 -18.99 17.06 7.83
CA VAL A 105 -18.95 17.36 9.27
C VAL A 105 -17.55 17.00 9.77
N SER A 106 -16.76 18.01 10.13
CA SER A 106 -15.48 17.80 10.80
C SER A 106 -15.70 17.05 12.12
N GLY A 107 -14.85 16.08 12.43
CA GLY A 107 -15.03 15.17 13.58
C GLY A 107 -15.91 13.96 13.29
N THR A 108 -16.36 13.72 12.06
CA THR A 108 -17.11 12.49 11.71
C THR A 108 -16.32 11.24 12.11
N SER A 109 -15.03 11.17 11.78
CA SER A 109 -14.19 10.02 12.13
C SER A 109 -13.97 9.91 13.64
N ILE A 110 -13.93 11.03 14.38
CA ILE A 110 -13.89 11.04 15.86
C ILE A 110 -15.12 10.32 16.41
N CYS A 111 -16.33 10.70 15.96
CA CYS A 111 -17.58 10.08 16.41
C CYS A 111 -17.59 8.57 16.15
N LEU A 112 -17.24 8.14 14.93
CA LEU A 112 -17.23 6.73 14.55
C LEU A 112 -16.18 5.92 15.33
N SER A 113 -14.99 6.49 15.53
CA SER A 113 -13.91 5.90 16.33
C SER A 113 -14.34 5.69 17.79
N CYS A 114 -14.98 6.69 18.40
CA CYS A 114 -15.50 6.58 19.77
C CYS A 114 -16.60 5.52 19.90
N LEU A 115 -17.56 5.48 18.97
CA LEU A 115 -18.62 4.44 18.97
C LEU A 115 -18.02 3.03 18.86
N LEU A 116 -17.00 2.86 18.03
CA LEU A 116 -16.28 1.59 17.86
C LEU A 116 -15.57 1.15 19.15
N GLU A 117 -14.84 2.05 19.81
CA GLU A 117 -14.12 1.73 21.05
C GLU A 117 -15.03 1.54 22.26
N LEU A 118 -16.16 2.25 22.31
CA LEU A 118 -17.19 2.05 23.34
C LEU A 118 -17.97 0.74 23.18
N GLY A 119 -17.81 0.03 22.06
CA GLY A 119 -18.58 -1.17 21.77
C GLY A 119 -20.04 -0.89 21.39
N ARG A 120 -20.39 0.35 21.05
CA ARG A 120 -21.75 0.77 20.62
C ARG A 120 -21.96 0.41 19.14
N TYR A 121 -21.81 -0.88 18.82
CA TYR A 121 -21.77 -1.38 17.45
C TYR A 121 -23.09 -1.21 16.70
N GLU A 122 -24.22 -1.43 17.38
CA GLU A 122 -25.55 -1.27 16.77
C GLU A 122 -25.77 0.17 16.30
N GLU A 123 -25.55 1.14 17.18
CA GLU A 123 -25.67 2.57 16.84
C GLU A 123 -24.68 3.02 15.76
N LEU A 124 -23.45 2.49 15.79
CA LEU A 124 -22.47 2.73 14.72
C LEU A 124 -23.00 2.25 13.36
N GLN A 125 -23.58 1.05 13.30
CA GLN A 125 -24.16 0.51 12.07
C GLN A 125 -25.39 1.29 11.62
N GLU A 126 -26.28 1.65 12.55
CA GLU A 126 -27.45 2.49 12.27
C GLU A 126 -27.05 3.84 11.70
N LEU A 127 -26.03 4.49 12.28
CA LEU A 127 -25.52 5.78 11.80
C LEU A 127 -24.95 5.64 10.38
N LEU A 128 -24.12 4.63 10.12
CA LEU A 128 -23.55 4.36 8.79
C LEU A 128 -24.64 4.06 7.74
N ALA A 129 -25.72 3.38 8.13
CA ALA A 129 -26.83 3.03 7.25
C ALA A 129 -27.67 4.22 6.76
N ILE A 130 -27.60 5.38 7.45
CA ILE A 130 -28.29 6.60 7.02
C ILE A 130 -27.79 7.06 5.66
N ARG A 131 -26.50 6.91 5.37
CA ARG A 131 -25.90 7.45 4.16
C ARG A 131 -26.19 6.57 2.95
N ARG A 132 -26.77 7.18 1.90
CA ARG A 132 -27.07 6.47 0.64
C ARG A 132 -25.83 5.95 -0.09
N ILE A 133 -24.75 6.74 -0.10
CA ILE A 133 -23.48 6.38 -0.75
C ILE A 133 -22.52 5.85 0.31
N LYS A 134 -22.03 4.63 0.09
CA LYS A 134 -21.01 4.03 0.95
C LYS A 134 -19.67 4.71 0.70
N PHE A 135 -19.08 5.25 1.75
CA PHE A 135 -17.76 5.85 1.72
C PHE A 135 -16.84 5.05 2.63
N TRP A 136 -15.87 4.38 2.02
CA TRP A 136 -15.07 3.38 2.70
C TRP A 136 -14.32 3.88 3.94
N PRO A 137 -13.69 5.07 3.97
CA PRO A 137 -13.05 5.58 5.19
C PRO A 137 -13.95 5.57 6.44
N TRP A 138 -15.24 5.82 6.27
CA TRP A 138 -16.22 5.73 7.36
C TRP A 138 -16.78 4.31 7.54
N HIS A 139 -17.04 3.60 6.44
CA HIS A 139 -17.58 2.24 6.50
C HIS A 139 -16.57 1.23 7.05
N ARG A 140 -15.26 1.53 7.02
CA ARG A 140 -14.23 0.73 7.69
C ARG A 140 -14.53 0.52 9.17
N PHE A 141 -15.05 1.52 9.88
CA PHE A 141 -15.46 1.38 11.29
C PHE A 141 -16.57 0.34 11.48
N GLY A 142 -17.54 0.28 10.56
CA GLY A 142 -18.58 -0.74 10.56
C GLY A 142 -18.01 -2.14 10.29
N ALA A 143 -17.04 -2.25 9.39
CA ALA A 143 -16.34 -3.51 9.12
C ALA A 143 -15.50 -3.96 10.33
N ASP A 144 -14.77 -3.04 10.97
CA ASP A 144 -14.00 -3.30 12.20
C ASP A 144 -14.92 -3.73 13.35
N ALA A 145 -16.10 -3.13 13.49
CA ALA A 145 -17.10 -3.53 14.47
C ALA A 145 -17.55 -4.99 14.28
N LEU A 146 -17.72 -5.44 13.03
CA LEU A 146 -18.04 -6.84 12.73
C LEU A 146 -16.87 -7.78 13.08
N VAL A 147 -15.62 -7.37 12.80
CA VAL A 147 -14.43 -8.14 13.20
C VAL A 147 -14.35 -8.28 14.72
N ARG A 148 -14.59 -7.20 15.49
CA ARG A 148 -14.55 -7.22 16.97
C ARG A 148 -15.63 -8.12 17.58
N GLN A 149 -16.75 -8.31 16.88
CA GLN A 149 -17.82 -9.23 17.26
C GLN A 149 -17.55 -10.69 16.84
N GLY A 150 -16.41 -10.97 16.22
CA GLY A 150 -16.08 -12.31 15.69
C GLY A 150 -16.76 -12.64 14.36
N LEU A 151 -17.49 -11.71 13.76
CA LEU A 151 -18.23 -11.87 12.49
C LEU A 151 -17.34 -11.50 11.30
N TRP A 152 -16.13 -12.07 11.23
CA TRP A 152 -15.09 -11.65 10.28
C TRP A 152 -15.45 -11.94 8.81
N GLU A 153 -16.21 -13.01 8.50
CA GLU A 153 -16.73 -13.24 7.14
C GLU A 153 -17.74 -12.16 6.75
N GLY A 154 -18.62 -11.78 7.70
CA GLY A 154 -19.55 -10.67 7.53
C GLY A 154 -18.83 -9.34 7.32
N ALA A 155 -17.71 -9.11 8.00
CA ALA A 155 -16.88 -7.92 7.81
C ALA A 155 -16.30 -7.84 6.38
N ILE A 156 -15.82 -8.96 5.84
CA ILE A 156 -15.34 -9.02 4.45
C ILE A 156 -16.50 -8.74 3.48
N ALA A 157 -17.65 -9.37 3.68
CA ALA A 157 -18.84 -9.12 2.85
C ALA A 157 -19.28 -7.66 2.90
N TYR A 158 -19.26 -7.05 4.09
CA TYR A 158 -19.57 -5.64 4.29
C TYR A 158 -18.60 -4.72 3.55
N ALA A 159 -17.28 -4.99 3.65
CA ALA A 159 -16.24 -4.22 2.97
C ALA A 159 -16.34 -4.34 1.43
N GLU A 160 -16.57 -5.54 0.91
CA GLU A 160 -16.82 -5.77 -0.51
C GLU A 160 -18.08 -5.04 -1.00
N ALA A 161 -19.14 -5.05 -0.18
CA ALA A 161 -20.37 -4.34 -0.50
C ALA A 161 -20.23 -2.81 -0.42
N ALA A 162 -19.14 -2.28 0.14
CA ALA A 162 -18.81 -0.85 0.14
C ALA A 162 -18.16 -0.39 -1.16
N ARG A 163 -17.76 -1.31 -2.06
CA ARG A 163 -17.31 -0.95 -3.40
C ARG A 163 -18.46 -0.32 -4.17
N ASP A 164 -18.19 0.84 -4.77
CA ASP A 164 -19.16 1.54 -5.58
C ASP A 164 -19.50 0.72 -6.83
N GLN A 165 -20.75 0.27 -6.94
CA GLN A 165 -21.23 -0.46 -8.12
C GLN A 165 -21.43 0.46 -9.33
N THR A 166 -21.51 1.78 -9.11
CA THR A 166 -21.75 2.79 -10.13
C THR A 166 -20.47 3.39 -10.72
N ASN A 167 -19.34 3.26 -10.02
CA ASN A 167 -18.02 3.70 -10.48
C ASN A 167 -16.95 2.64 -10.19
N SER A 168 -16.94 1.57 -10.99
CA SER A 168 -15.98 0.46 -10.89
C SER A 168 -14.50 0.88 -10.98
N ASN A 169 -14.23 2.08 -11.51
CA ASN A 169 -12.86 2.63 -11.60
C ASN A 169 -12.38 3.27 -10.29
N PHE A 170 -13.28 3.57 -9.35
CA PHE A 170 -12.96 4.09 -8.04
C PHE A 170 -13.03 2.97 -6.99
N SER A 171 -12.14 1.98 -7.13
CA SER A 171 -11.95 0.95 -6.09
C SER A 171 -10.87 1.43 -5.11
N ASP A 172 -11.26 1.79 -3.89
CA ASP A 172 -10.31 2.14 -2.83
C ASP A 172 -9.42 0.93 -2.50
N PRO A 173 -8.10 0.98 -2.76
CA PRO A 173 -7.19 -0.15 -2.51
C PRO A 173 -7.03 -0.50 -1.02
N SER A 174 -7.57 0.29 -0.10
CA SER A 174 -7.63 -0.05 1.32
C SER A 174 -8.72 -1.07 1.66
N ILE A 175 -9.75 -1.25 0.82
CA ILE A 175 -10.72 -2.35 0.95
C ILE A 175 -10.00 -3.69 0.79
N ASP A 176 -9.20 -3.85 -0.26
CA ASP A 176 -8.44 -5.08 -0.51
C ASP A 176 -7.48 -5.39 0.67
N ARG A 177 -6.81 -4.37 1.20
CA ARG A 177 -5.89 -4.50 2.35
C ARG A 177 -6.62 -4.92 3.62
N PHE A 178 -7.81 -4.38 3.85
CA PHE A 178 -8.64 -4.78 4.99
C PHE A 178 -9.03 -6.25 4.87
N CYS A 179 -9.61 -6.66 3.73
CA CYS A 179 -10.03 -8.04 3.49
C CYS A 179 -8.85 -9.03 3.58
N GLU A 180 -7.69 -8.67 3.01
CA GLU A 180 -6.46 -9.44 3.12
C GLU A 180 -6.04 -9.65 4.58
N THR A 181 -5.99 -8.57 5.36
CA THR A 181 -5.58 -8.60 6.77
C THR A 181 -6.53 -9.47 7.60
N VAL A 182 -7.84 -9.35 7.38
CA VAL A 182 -8.85 -10.14 8.09
C VAL A 182 -8.71 -11.63 7.75
N LEU A 183 -8.52 -11.99 6.47
CA LEU A 183 -8.32 -13.38 6.07
C LEU A 183 -7.04 -13.99 6.67
N ILE A 184 -5.92 -13.27 6.64
CA ILE A 184 -4.64 -13.75 7.19
C ILE A 184 -4.76 -13.99 8.69
N LYS A 185 -5.33 -13.05 9.44
CA LYS A 185 -5.53 -13.18 10.89
C LYS A 185 -6.41 -14.37 11.28
N ASN A 186 -7.31 -14.79 10.38
CA ASN A 186 -8.21 -15.93 10.59
C ASN A 186 -7.69 -17.23 9.93
N GLY A 187 -6.38 -17.32 9.62
CA GLY A 187 -5.76 -18.54 9.08
C GLY A 187 -6.10 -18.85 7.62
N ARG A 188 -6.74 -17.94 6.90
CA ARG A 188 -7.15 -18.08 5.50
C ARG A 188 -6.13 -17.46 4.54
N SER A 189 -4.85 -17.68 4.81
CA SER A 189 -3.72 -17.09 4.05
C SER A 189 -3.81 -17.40 2.55
N ASP A 190 -4.21 -18.62 2.18
CA ASP A 190 -4.32 -19.02 0.78
C ASP A 190 -5.44 -18.33 0.00
N GLU A 191 -6.52 -17.99 0.68
CA GLU A 191 -7.58 -17.19 0.09
C GLU A 191 -7.19 -15.72 0.00
N ALA A 192 -6.56 -15.19 1.06
CA ALA A 192 -6.05 -13.82 1.11
C ALA A 192 -5.12 -13.55 -0.08
N TYR A 193 -4.18 -14.47 -0.31
CA TYR A 193 -3.23 -14.42 -1.41
C TYR A 193 -3.92 -14.33 -2.77
N ARG A 194 -4.82 -15.27 -3.06
CA ARG A 194 -5.48 -15.39 -4.37
C ARG A 194 -6.41 -14.22 -4.67
N ARG A 195 -7.14 -13.73 -3.68
CA ARG A 195 -8.17 -12.68 -3.88
C ARG A 195 -7.60 -11.27 -3.84
N TYR A 196 -6.65 -11.05 -2.93
CA TYR A 196 -6.20 -9.71 -2.55
C TYR A 196 -4.68 -9.53 -2.66
N GLY A 197 -3.88 -10.51 -2.21
CA GLY A 197 -2.42 -10.35 -2.07
C GLY A 197 -1.70 -9.86 -3.32
N LEU A 198 -2.05 -10.39 -4.50
CA LEU A 198 -1.46 -9.96 -5.77
C LEU A 198 -1.80 -8.50 -6.13
N LYS A 199 -2.96 -7.98 -5.67
CA LYS A 199 -3.42 -6.60 -5.89
C LYS A 199 -2.88 -5.64 -4.84
N THR A 200 -2.79 -6.07 -3.58
CA THR A 200 -2.37 -5.25 -2.45
C THR A 200 -0.86 -5.09 -2.33
N ALA A 201 -0.07 -5.97 -2.95
CA ALA A 201 1.39 -5.84 -2.98
C ALA A 201 1.82 -4.47 -3.53
N ARG A 202 2.71 -3.78 -2.82
CA ARG A 202 3.10 -2.38 -3.10
C ARG A 202 4.61 -2.21 -3.13
N GLY A 203 5.03 -1.22 -3.92
CA GLY A 203 6.42 -0.81 -4.05
C GLY A 203 6.57 0.21 -5.16
N THR A 204 7.62 1.03 -5.09
CA THR A 204 7.97 1.99 -6.15
C THR A 204 8.53 1.30 -7.39
N THR A 205 8.94 0.04 -7.27
CA THR A 205 9.43 -0.80 -8.36
C THR A 205 8.81 -2.20 -8.26
N ASN A 206 8.78 -2.95 -9.36
CA ASN A 206 8.29 -4.33 -9.35
C ASN A 206 9.10 -5.26 -8.43
N LEU A 207 10.40 -5.01 -8.29
CA LEU A 207 11.21 -5.71 -7.29
C LEU A 207 10.74 -5.42 -5.86
N ALA A 208 10.39 -4.16 -5.55
CA ALA A 208 9.83 -3.80 -4.25
C ALA A 208 8.42 -4.41 -4.03
N VAL A 209 7.58 -4.45 -5.06
CA VAL A 209 6.28 -5.13 -5.04
C VAL A 209 6.45 -6.61 -4.70
N TYR A 210 7.34 -7.31 -5.43
CA TYR A 210 7.63 -8.72 -5.18
C TYR A 210 8.16 -8.97 -3.76
N ARG A 211 9.14 -8.18 -3.31
CA ARG A 211 9.66 -8.27 -1.93
C ARG A 211 8.58 -8.00 -0.88
N SER A 212 7.65 -7.09 -1.14
CA SER A 212 6.52 -6.85 -0.24
C SER A 212 5.61 -8.07 -0.15
N LEU A 213 5.31 -8.72 -1.28
CA LEU A 213 4.49 -9.92 -1.30
C LEU A 213 5.18 -11.08 -0.56
N LEU A 214 6.49 -11.27 -0.75
CA LEU A 214 7.28 -12.29 -0.02
C LEU A 214 7.25 -12.11 1.50
N ARG A 215 7.30 -10.86 1.98
CA ARG A 215 7.19 -10.57 3.43
C ARG A 215 5.81 -10.92 3.98
N GLN A 216 4.76 -10.71 3.19
CA GLN A 216 3.38 -10.98 3.60
C GLN A 216 3.06 -12.47 3.60
N TYR A 217 3.65 -13.23 2.67
CA TYR A 217 3.44 -14.67 2.50
C TYR A 217 4.77 -15.43 2.49
N PRO A 218 5.47 -15.54 3.64
CA PRO A 218 6.82 -16.11 3.70
C PRO A 218 6.88 -17.62 3.41
N ASP A 219 5.79 -18.34 3.66
CA ASP A 219 5.73 -19.81 3.53
C ASP A 219 5.37 -20.29 2.11
N ARG A 220 5.11 -19.35 1.18
CA ARG A 220 4.74 -19.66 -0.19
C ARG A 220 5.96 -19.80 -1.09
N ASP A 221 5.81 -20.59 -2.16
CA ASP A 221 6.87 -20.75 -3.15
C ASP A 221 7.17 -19.43 -3.84
N ARG A 222 8.42 -18.98 -3.67
CA ARG A 222 8.88 -17.66 -4.15
C ARG A 222 8.79 -17.55 -5.67
N ARG A 223 9.10 -18.64 -6.38
CA ARG A 223 9.07 -18.69 -7.83
C ARG A 223 7.64 -18.55 -8.35
N GLN A 224 6.71 -19.32 -7.80
CA GLN A 224 5.30 -19.23 -8.16
C GLN A 224 4.73 -17.85 -7.85
N MET A 225 5.12 -17.24 -6.73
CA MET A 225 4.65 -15.89 -6.39
C MET A 225 5.09 -14.82 -7.39
N LEU A 226 6.27 -14.97 -7.98
CA LEU A 226 6.72 -14.08 -9.04
C LEU A 226 5.92 -14.30 -10.33
N LEU A 227 5.66 -15.55 -10.71
CA LEU A 227 4.85 -15.89 -11.87
C LEU A 227 3.41 -15.37 -11.73
N ASP A 228 2.79 -15.60 -10.57
CA ASP A 228 1.45 -15.11 -10.27
C ASP A 228 1.37 -13.57 -10.33
N LEU A 229 2.42 -12.85 -9.91
CA LEU A 229 2.50 -11.39 -10.05
C LEU A 229 2.63 -10.95 -11.51
N ILE A 230 3.46 -11.63 -12.29
CA ILE A 230 3.63 -11.36 -13.73
C ILE A 230 2.28 -11.56 -14.44
N ASP A 231 1.58 -12.65 -14.14
CA ASP A 231 0.30 -12.99 -14.75
C ASP A 231 -0.80 -12.00 -14.32
N ALA A 232 -0.85 -11.62 -13.05
CA ALA A 232 -1.88 -10.72 -12.53
C ALA A 232 -1.69 -9.26 -12.93
N ARG A 233 -0.45 -8.80 -13.12
CA ARG A 233 -0.15 -7.37 -13.38
C ARG A 233 0.33 -7.08 -14.79
N GLY A 234 0.67 -8.11 -15.57
CA GLY A 234 1.22 -7.96 -16.91
C GLY A 234 2.57 -7.26 -16.91
N ASP A 235 2.88 -6.60 -18.04
CA ASP A 235 4.14 -5.91 -18.29
C ASP A 235 5.37 -6.77 -17.93
N LYS A 236 5.37 -8.02 -18.39
CA LYS A 236 6.44 -9.01 -18.13
C LYS A 236 7.87 -8.44 -18.21
N PRO A 237 8.24 -7.58 -19.19
CA PRO A 237 9.57 -6.97 -19.21
C PRO A 237 9.97 -6.22 -17.93
N LYS A 238 9.01 -5.55 -17.28
CA LYS A 238 9.25 -4.76 -16.05
C LYS A 238 9.57 -5.65 -14.84
N TRP A 239 9.39 -6.97 -14.94
CA TRP A 239 9.70 -7.93 -13.87
C TRP A 239 11.11 -8.53 -13.98
N PHE A 240 11.89 -8.16 -15.01
CA PHE A 240 13.27 -8.62 -15.20
C PHE A 240 14.14 -8.46 -13.94
N ALA A 241 14.11 -7.28 -13.33
CA ALA A 241 14.91 -7.00 -12.15
C ALA A 241 14.50 -7.89 -10.96
N ALA A 242 13.21 -8.18 -10.80
CA ALA A 242 12.70 -9.07 -9.75
C ALA A 242 13.15 -10.52 -9.96
N ALA A 243 13.00 -11.03 -11.19
CA ALA A 243 13.41 -12.39 -11.55
C ALA A 243 14.93 -12.59 -11.39
N LYS A 244 15.73 -11.64 -11.88
CA LYS A 244 17.20 -11.67 -11.80
C LYS A 244 17.68 -11.62 -10.34
N ASP A 245 17.14 -10.71 -9.53
CA ASP A 245 17.51 -10.59 -8.10
C ASP A 245 17.14 -11.85 -7.31
N ALA A 246 16.04 -12.51 -7.67
CA ALA A 246 15.62 -13.78 -7.08
C ALA A 246 16.43 -15.00 -7.58
N GLY A 247 17.31 -14.84 -8.56
CA GLY A 247 18.08 -15.95 -9.16
C GLY A 247 17.27 -16.82 -10.14
N PHE A 248 16.06 -16.42 -10.54
CA PHE A 248 15.25 -17.13 -11.51
C PHE A 248 15.62 -16.68 -12.93
N PHE A 249 16.81 -17.11 -13.38
CA PHE A 249 17.40 -16.64 -14.64
C PHE A 249 16.56 -17.01 -15.86
N ASP A 250 15.87 -18.14 -15.85
CA ASP A 250 14.95 -18.54 -16.91
C ASP A 250 13.77 -17.55 -17.04
N ILE A 251 13.12 -17.19 -15.93
CA ILE A 251 12.06 -16.16 -15.91
C ILE A 251 12.64 -14.81 -16.33
N ALA A 252 13.84 -14.45 -15.86
CA ALA A 252 14.50 -13.21 -16.24
C ALA A 252 14.78 -13.14 -17.76
N LEU A 253 15.21 -14.25 -18.37
CA LEU A 253 15.42 -14.32 -19.81
C LEU A 253 14.12 -14.17 -20.60
N GLU A 254 13.02 -14.79 -20.15
CA GLU A 254 11.70 -14.58 -20.75
C GLU A 254 11.22 -13.13 -20.61
N CYS A 255 11.52 -12.46 -19.50
CA CYS A 255 11.22 -11.03 -19.34
C CYS A 255 12.07 -10.18 -20.30
N ALA A 256 13.36 -10.51 -20.46
CA ALA A 256 14.29 -9.76 -21.29
C ALA A 256 14.06 -9.95 -22.81
N SER A 257 13.50 -11.09 -23.23
CA SER A 257 13.22 -11.36 -24.64
C SER A 257 12.03 -10.56 -25.20
N MET A 258 11.22 -9.98 -24.33
CA MET A 258 10.00 -9.25 -24.70
C MET A 258 10.30 -7.77 -25.00
N SER A 259 9.58 -7.21 -25.99
CA SER A 259 9.68 -5.77 -26.28
C SER A 259 9.24 -4.94 -25.08
N GLY A 260 10.09 -4.02 -24.62
CA GLY A 260 9.84 -3.15 -23.47
C GLY A 260 10.80 -3.33 -22.29
N ALA A 261 11.75 -4.27 -22.35
CA ALA A 261 12.85 -4.32 -21.39
C ALA A 261 13.86 -3.20 -21.69
N ASP A 262 14.25 -2.42 -20.68
CA ASP A 262 15.22 -1.33 -20.85
C ASP A 262 16.62 -1.88 -21.22
N PRO A 263 17.17 -1.55 -22.40
CA PRO A 263 18.45 -2.10 -22.84
C PRO A 263 19.61 -1.76 -21.91
N SER A 264 19.62 -0.56 -21.31
CA SER A 264 20.68 -0.16 -20.37
C SER A 264 20.71 -1.04 -19.12
N THR A 265 19.53 -1.49 -18.67
CA THR A 265 19.37 -2.42 -17.56
C THR A 265 19.87 -3.82 -17.93
N LEU A 266 19.60 -4.26 -19.17
CA LEU A 266 20.09 -5.54 -19.69
C LEU A 266 21.63 -5.53 -19.84
N VAL A 267 22.21 -4.47 -20.40
CA VAL A 267 23.67 -4.30 -20.53
C VAL A 267 24.35 -4.35 -19.16
N ARG A 268 23.82 -3.62 -18.17
CA ARG A 268 24.32 -3.67 -16.78
C ARG A 268 24.26 -5.09 -16.20
N ALA A 269 23.15 -5.81 -16.43
CA ALA A 269 23.03 -7.19 -15.97
C ALA A 269 24.03 -8.13 -16.67
N ALA A 270 24.26 -7.98 -17.97
CA ALA A 270 25.24 -8.78 -18.71
C ALA A 270 26.66 -8.59 -18.13
N ARG A 271 27.05 -7.36 -17.84
CA ARG A 271 28.32 -7.05 -17.16
C ARG A 271 28.42 -7.72 -15.79
N ASP A 272 27.41 -7.53 -14.94
CA ASP A 272 27.44 -7.97 -13.54
C ASP A 272 27.46 -9.51 -13.40
N PHE A 273 26.94 -10.23 -14.40
CA PHE A 273 26.85 -11.69 -14.41
C PHE A 273 27.85 -12.39 -15.34
N GLN A 274 28.66 -11.65 -16.10
CA GLN A 274 29.59 -12.18 -17.10
C GLN A 274 30.41 -13.39 -16.60
N LYS A 275 30.95 -13.32 -15.38
CA LYS A 275 31.76 -14.40 -14.78
C LYS A 275 30.96 -15.39 -13.93
N LYS A 276 29.83 -14.94 -13.37
CA LYS A 276 29.03 -15.75 -12.43
C LYS A 276 28.10 -16.70 -13.16
N GLU A 277 27.47 -16.20 -14.22
CA GLU A 277 26.48 -16.91 -15.03
C GLU A 277 26.68 -16.56 -16.51
N PRO A 278 27.75 -17.07 -17.16
CA PRO A 278 28.14 -16.63 -18.50
C PRO A 278 27.05 -16.86 -19.57
N LYS A 279 26.29 -17.95 -19.48
CA LYS A 279 25.17 -18.25 -20.39
C LYS A 279 24.05 -17.21 -20.29
N PHE A 280 23.68 -16.85 -19.06
CA PHE A 280 22.69 -15.80 -18.81
C PHE A 280 23.18 -14.44 -19.32
N ALA A 281 24.44 -14.09 -19.01
CA ALA A 281 25.05 -12.83 -19.46
C ALA A 281 25.07 -12.69 -20.99
N ALA A 282 25.43 -13.76 -21.71
CA ALA A 282 25.41 -13.77 -23.17
C ALA A 282 24.00 -13.53 -23.74
N MET A 283 22.99 -14.25 -23.22
CA MET A 283 21.61 -14.09 -23.71
C MET A 283 21.03 -12.70 -23.42
N VAL A 284 21.27 -12.16 -22.23
CA VAL A 284 20.81 -10.82 -21.87
C VAL A 284 21.52 -9.74 -22.72
N ALA A 285 22.82 -9.89 -22.97
CA ALA A 285 23.55 -9.00 -23.87
C ALA A 285 23.02 -9.04 -25.31
N TRP A 286 22.67 -10.24 -25.79
CA TRP A 286 22.03 -10.42 -27.09
C TRP A 286 20.67 -9.72 -27.17
N PHE A 287 19.82 -9.85 -26.14
CA PHE A 287 18.52 -9.17 -26.10
C PHE A 287 18.69 -7.64 -26.05
N ALA A 288 19.67 -7.14 -25.28
CA ALA A 288 20.00 -5.72 -25.23
C ALA A 288 20.40 -5.18 -26.61
N LEU A 289 21.33 -5.87 -27.28
CA LEU A 289 21.79 -5.51 -28.63
C LEU A 289 20.63 -5.54 -29.64
N SER A 290 19.82 -6.59 -29.61
CA SER A 290 18.66 -6.74 -30.50
C SER A 290 17.65 -5.61 -30.33
N SER A 291 17.40 -5.21 -29.07
CA SER A 291 16.51 -4.09 -28.75
C SER A 291 17.08 -2.75 -29.25
N LEU A 292 18.37 -2.49 -29.01
CA LEU A 292 19.04 -1.26 -29.45
C LEU A 292 19.04 -1.12 -30.99
N LEU A 293 19.35 -2.21 -31.70
CA LEU A 293 19.34 -2.25 -33.17
C LEU A 293 17.93 -2.04 -33.75
N SER A 294 16.89 -2.39 -32.98
CA SER A 294 15.50 -2.16 -33.36
C SER A 294 14.99 -0.76 -32.97
N GLY A 295 15.86 0.14 -32.49
CA GLY A 295 15.50 1.49 -32.06
C GLY A 295 14.84 1.56 -30.68
N GLY A 296 14.96 0.51 -29.87
CA GLY A 296 14.42 0.46 -28.51
C GLY A 296 15.33 1.10 -27.46
N GLY A 297 14.75 1.45 -26.31
CA GLY A 297 15.43 2.11 -25.19
C GLY A 297 14.98 3.56 -25.02
N TYR A 298 14.99 4.04 -23.78
CA TYR A 298 14.75 5.45 -23.48
C TYR A 298 16.09 6.19 -23.57
N ASP A 299 16.20 7.17 -24.46
CA ASP A 299 17.46 7.89 -24.78
C ASP A 299 18.67 6.96 -24.97
N PRO A 300 18.62 6.02 -25.95
CA PRO A 300 19.66 5.03 -26.12
C PRO A 300 21.00 5.69 -26.48
N VAL A 301 22.06 5.33 -25.75
CA VAL A 301 23.41 5.86 -25.98
C VAL A 301 24.16 4.90 -26.92
N PRO A 302 24.86 5.37 -27.96
CA PRO A 302 25.64 4.49 -28.84
C PRO A 302 26.66 3.59 -28.11
N ALA A 303 27.15 4.04 -26.95
CA ALA A 303 28.02 3.26 -26.07
C ALA A 303 27.35 1.97 -25.56
N ASP A 304 26.04 1.95 -25.32
CA ASP A 304 25.33 0.76 -24.82
C ASP A 304 25.38 -0.39 -25.83
N ALA A 305 25.37 -0.09 -27.13
CA ALA A 305 25.49 -1.10 -28.17
C ALA A 305 26.90 -1.71 -28.22
N ALA A 306 27.94 -0.88 -28.08
CA ALA A 306 29.33 -1.34 -28.01
C ALA A 306 29.58 -2.17 -26.74
N ASP A 307 29.03 -1.75 -25.61
CA ASP A 307 29.07 -2.48 -24.35
C ASP A 307 28.33 -3.83 -24.45
N ALA A 308 27.13 -3.85 -25.04
CA ALA A 308 26.39 -5.10 -25.28
C ALA A 308 27.21 -6.11 -26.10
N VAL A 309 27.84 -5.66 -27.19
CA VAL A 309 28.73 -6.51 -28.00
C VAL A 309 29.92 -6.99 -27.18
N THR A 310 30.56 -6.11 -26.41
CA THR A 310 31.71 -6.43 -25.56
C THR A 310 31.36 -7.51 -24.52
N TYR A 311 30.26 -7.33 -23.80
CA TYR A 311 29.83 -8.29 -22.78
C TYR A 311 29.35 -9.61 -23.38
N LEU A 312 28.70 -9.58 -24.55
CA LEU A 312 28.33 -10.79 -25.29
C LEU A 312 29.56 -11.62 -25.68
N TRP A 313 30.57 -10.98 -26.28
CA TRP A 313 31.80 -11.65 -26.68
C TRP A 313 32.55 -12.25 -25.50
N ALA A 314 32.72 -11.47 -24.43
CA ALA A 314 33.44 -11.95 -23.26
C ALA A 314 32.66 -13.05 -22.52
N ALA A 315 31.33 -12.99 -22.45
CA ALA A 315 30.52 -14.09 -21.92
C ALA A 315 30.65 -15.36 -22.79
N ALA A 316 30.69 -15.23 -24.12
CA ALA A 316 30.91 -16.36 -25.03
C ALA A 316 32.29 -17.03 -24.84
N LEU A 317 33.33 -16.23 -24.57
CA LEU A 317 34.67 -16.76 -24.23
C LEU A 317 34.65 -17.54 -22.92
N GLU A 318 33.96 -17.05 -21.88
CA GLU A 318 33.81 -17.75 -20.60
C GLU A 318 33.03 -19.06 -20.76
N ILE A 319 31.95 -19.07 -21.54
CA ILE A 319 31.20 -20.31 -21.87
C ILE A 319 32.13 -21.33 -22.54
N ARG A 320 32.96 -20.88 -23.50
CA ARG A 320 33.93 -21.74 -24.17
C ARG A 320 34.95 -22.28 -23.17
N ALA A 321 35.51 -21.46 -22.29
CA ALA A 321 36.47 -21.92 -21.28
C ALA A 321 35.88 -22.99 -20.34
N LEU A 322 34.64 -22.79 -19.88
CA LEU A 322 33.93 -23.75 -19.03
C LEU A 322 33.62 -25.08 -19.73
N GLY A 323 33.35 -25.06 -21.04
CA GLY A 323 33.15 -26.27 -21.83
C GLY A 323 34.42 -27.13 -22.00
N TRP A 324 35.61 -26.56 -21.80
CA TRP A 324 36.88 -27.28 -21.86
C TRP A 324 37.38 -27.74 -20.48
N GLY A 325 36.88 -27.15 -19.39
CA GLY A 325 37.23 -27.53 -18.00
C GLY A 325 36.43 -28.69 -17.39
N GLY A 326 35.44 -29.24 -18.10
CA GLY A 326 34.65 -30.41 -17.66
C GLY A 326 35.19 -31.77 -18.14
N VAL A 327 36.37 -31.79 -18.75
CA VAL A 327 37.06 -33.00 -19.23
C VAL A 327 38.47 -33.02 -18.66
N THR A 328 38.58 -33.24 -17.35
CA THR A 328 39.79 -33.72 -16.64
C THR A 328 39.35 -34.32 -15.32
#